data_AF-A0A6M2DZ88-F1
#
_entry.id   AF-A0A6M2DZ88-F1
#
_cell.length_a   1.000
_cell.length_b   1.000
_cell.length_c   1.000
_cell.angle_alpha   90.00
_cell.angle_beta   90.00
_cell.angle_gamma   90.00
#
_symmetry.space_group_name_H-M   'P 1'
#
loop_
_entity.id
_entity.type
_entity.pdbx_description
1 polymer ?
#
loop_
_entity_poly.entity_id
_entity_poly.type
_entity_poly.pdbx_seq_one_letter_code
_entity_poly.pdbx_strand_id
1 'polypeptide(L)'
;MKLLYLVLILSAIFHSSLSYTMVMRHCAQNEEFKNCGSACESTCENPYPRICSAQCILSICQCVRGYARRSDGRCVPISQCEGNQINGYRQYIK
;
A
#
# COMPACT_ATOMS: atom_id res chain seq x y z
N MET A 1 11.98 12.14 -46.01
CA MET A 1 10.55 12.31 -45.65
C MET A 1 9.87 10.99 -45.28
N LYS A 2 9.79 10.00 -46.17
CA LYS A 2 9.17 8.68 -45.89
C LYS A 2 9.84 7.91 -44.74
N LEU A 3 11.17 7.96 -44.66
CA LEU A 3 11.94 7.32 -43.59
C LEU A 3 11.70 7.96 -42.20
N LEU A 4 11.55 9.29 -42.14
CA LEU A 4 11.24 10.02 -40.90
C LEU A 4 9.82 9.68 -40.39
N TYR A 5 8.87 9.53 -41.31
CA TYR A 5 7.49 9.17 -40.98
C TYR A 5 7.39 7.75 -40.39
N LEU A 6 8.16 6.80 -40.93
CA LEU A 6 8.24 5.44 -40.41
C LEU A 6 8.85 5.39 -39.00
N VAL A 7 9.87 6.21 -38.73
CA VAL A 7 10.49 6.30 -37.39
C VAL A 7 9.50 6.86 -36.35
N LEU A 8 8.69 7.86 -36.71
CA LEU A 8 7.67 8.44 -35.82
C LEU A 8 6.56 7.43 -35.48
N ILE A 9 6.06 6.68 -36.47
CA ILE A 9 5.05 5.63 -36.26
C ILE A 9 5.58 4.53 -35.35
N LEU A 10 6.81 4.06 -35.59
CA LEU A 10 7.44 3.03 -34.74
C LEU A 10 7.66 3.52 -33.30
N SER A 11 8.03 4.79 -33.11
CA SER A 11 8.21 5.39 -31.78
C SER A 11 6.91 5.57 -30.98
N ALA A 12 5.80 5.86 -31.67
CA ALA A 12 4.46 5.95 -31.09
C ALA A 12 3.92 4.57 -30.70
N ILE A 13 4.18 3.55 -31.53
CA ILE A 13 3.83 2.15 -31.23
C ILE A 13 4.62 1.65 -30.01
N PHE A 14 5.91 1.99 -29.90
CA PHE A 14 6.76 1.62 -28.76
C PHE A 14 6.38 2.36 -27.46
N HIS A 15 5.86 3.59 -27.52
CA HIS A 15 5.28 4.29 -26.37
C HIS A 15 3.95 3.67 -25.91
N SER A 16 3.17 3.16 -26.86
CA SER A 16 1.88 2.52 -26.55
C SER A 16 2.05 1.15 -25.87
N SER A 17 3.11 0.40 -26.19
CA SER A 17 3.42 -0.87 -25.54
C SER A 17 4.02 -0.71 -24.14
N LEU A 18 4.71 0.41 -23.85
CA LEU A 18 5.22 0.73 -22.51
C LEU A 18 4.12 1.18 -21.53
N SER A 19 2.93 1.48 -22.06
CA SER A 19 1.76 1.94 -21.31
C SER A 19 0.69 0.86 -21.17
N TYR A 20 0.90 -0.36 -21.69
CA TYR A 20 0.06 -1.51 -21.34
C TYR A 20 0.50 -2.03 -19.97
N THR A 21 0.40 -1.18 -18.94
CA THR A 21 0.51 -1.59 -17.56
C THR A 21 -0.68 -2.50 -17.29
N MET A 22 -0.42 -3.81 -17.37
CA MET A 22 -1.28 -4.79 -16.75
C MET A 22 -1.39 -4.38 -15.29
N VAL A 23 -2.53 -3.82 -14.89
CA VAL A 23 -2.89 -3.58 -13.49
C VAL A 23 -3.15 -4.96 -12.89
N MET A 24 -2.07 -5.70 -12.67
CA MET A 24 -2.06 -6.81 -11.75
C MET A 24 -2.44 -6.18 -10.41
N ARG A 25 -3.64 -6.53 -9.90
CA ARG A 25 -4.15 -6.12 -8.59
C ARG A 25 -3.32 -6.77 -7.48
N HIS A 26 -2.05 -6.42 -7.43
CA HIS A 26 -1.14 -6.78 -6.36
C HIS A 26 -1.18 -5.64 -5.37
N CYS A 27 -1.10 -5.99 -4.09
CA CYS A 27 -1.07 -4.99 -3.04
C CYS A 27 0.15 -4.08 -3.20
N ALA A 28 0.04 -2.87 -2.66
CA ALA A 28 1.15 -1.93 -2.73
C ALA A 28 2.34 -2.41 -1.88
N GLN A 29 3.45 -1.69 -1.95
CA GLN A 29 4.61 -1.96 -1.12
C GLN A 29 4.23 -2.01 0.37
N ASN A 30 4.71 -3.04 1.08
CA ASN A 30 4.44 -3.30 2.50
C ASN A 30 2.97 -3.61 2.84
N GLU A 31 2.23 -4.11 1.86
CA GLU A 31 0.89 -4.66 2.05
C GLU A 31 0.87 -6.15 1.70
N GLU A 32 0.00 -6.90 2.37
CA GLU A 32 -0.32 -8.28 2.06
C GLU A 32 -1.79 -8.41 1.64
N PHE A 33 -2.03 -9.24 0.62
CA PHE A 33 -3.39 -9.58 0.23
C PHE A 33 -3.99 -10.56 1.22
N LYS A 34 -5.17 -10.23 1.72
CA LYS A 34 -5.95 -11.10 2.60
C LYS A 34 -7.29 -11.40 1.97
N ASN A 35 -7.59 -12.70 1.87
CA ASN A 35 -8.95 -13.15 1.58
C ASN A 35 -9.93 -12.72 2.67
N CYS A 36 -9.45 -12.63 3.91
CA CYS A 36 -10.19 -12.18 5.09
C CYS A 36 -9.31 -11.24 5.92
N GLY A 37 -9.47 -9.94 5.75
CA GLY A 37 -8.75 -8.90 6.47
C GLY A 37 -9.45 -8.43 7.74
N SER A 38 -8.68 -7.83 8.64
CA SER A 38 -9.19 -7.16 9.85
C SER A 38 -9.93 -5.88 9.47
N ALA A 39 -11.02 -5.56 10.16
CA ALA A 39 -11.65 -4.25 10.07
C ALA A 39 -10.87 -3.11 10.74
N CYS A 40 -9.94 -3.46 11.61
CA CYS A 40 -9.02 -2.53 12.23
C CYS A 40 -7.64 -2.74 11.63
N GLU A 41 -7.37 -2.09 10.52
CA GLU A 41 -6.00 -1.96 10.08
C GLU A 41 -5.23 -0.99 11.00
N SER A 42 -3.95 -1.27 11.25
CA SER A 42 -3.08 -0.32 11.95
C SER A 42 -2.90 0.95 11.11
N THR A 43 -3.16 2.12 11.70
CA THR A 43 -2.88 3.42 11.08
C THR A 43 -1.85 4.18 11.90
N CYS A 44 -1.22 5.22 11.35
CA CYS A 44 -0.26 6.02 12.14
C CYS A 44 -0.93 6.72 13.35
N GLU A 45 -2.22 7.01 13.26
CA GLU A 45 -3.02 7.59 14.34
C GLU A 45 -3.38 6.54 15.41
N ASN A 46 -3.50 5.27 15.02
CA ASN A 46 -3.75 4.16 15.94
C ASN A 46 -2.97 2.89 15.51
N PRO A 47 -1.66 2.81 15.85
CA PRO A 47 -0.82 1.70 15.38
C PRO A 47 -1.19 0.34 16.01
N TYR A 48 -1.87 0.36 17.17
CA TYR A 48 -2.19 -0.81 17.98
C TYR A 48 -3.68 -0.83 18.36
N PRO A 49 -4.60 -1.02 17.40
CA PRO A 49 -6.03 -1.08 17.69
C PRO A 49 -6.35 -2.21 18.68
N ARG A 50 -7.08 -1.87 19.76
CA ARG A 50 -7.40 -2.79 20.86
C ARG A 50 -8.71 -3.54 20.68
N ILE A 51 -9.71 -2.84 20.17
CA ILE A 51 -11.09 -3.31 20.07
C ILE A 51 -11.45 -3.30 18.61
N CYS A 52 -11.76 -4.48 18.09
CA CYS A 52 -12.06 -4.70 16.69
C CYS A 52 -13.25 -5.62 16.56
N SER A 53 -14.18 -5.26 15.68
CA SER A 53 -15.24 -6.16 15.25
C SER A 53 -14.65 -7.43 14.64
N ALA A 54 -15.26 -8.58 14.87
CA ALA A 54 -14.89 -9.86 14.25
C ALA A 54 -15.26 -9.96 12.76
N GLN A 55 -15.57 -8.83 12.11
CA GLN A 55 -15.95 -8.79 10.71
C GLN A 55 -14.75 -9.08 9.82
N CYS A 56 -15.01 -9.86 8.77
CA CYS A 56 -14.05 -10.30 7.79
C CYS A 56 -14.14 -9.39 6.55
N ILE A 57 -13.13 -8.56 6.32
CA ILE A 57 -13.09 -7.71 5.13
C ILE A 57 -12.54 -8.56 3.97
N LEU A 58 -13.40 -8.89 3.01
CA LEU A 58 -13.04 -9.82 1.93
C LEU A 58 -12.11 -9.16 0.90
N SER A 59 -11.12 -9.92 0.45
CA SER A 59 -10.24 -9.57 -0.68
C SER A 59 -9.60 -8.17 -0.59
N ILE A 60 -8.91 -7.90 0.51
CA ILE A 60 -8.32 -6.59 0.84
C ILE A 60 -6.79 -6.65 0.91
N CYS A 61 -6.14 -5.54 0.54
CA CYS A 61 -4.73 -5.29 0.81
C CYS A 61 -4.57 -4.55 2.14
N GLN A 62 -3.87 -5.16 3.09
CA GLN A 62 -3.62 -4.58 4.40
C GLN A 62 -2.13 -4.47 4.69
N CYS A 63 -1.73 -3.46 5.46
CA CYS A 63 -0.35 -3.32 5.91
C CYS A 63 0.14 -4.61 6.58
N VAL A 64 1.35 -5.01 6.22
CA VAL A 64 2.01 -6.15 6.86
C VAL A 64 2.31 -5.85 8.34
N ARG A 65 2.54 -6.89 9.13
CA ARG A 65 2.82 -6.74 10.57
C ARG A 65 3.99 -5.79 10.83
N GLY A 66 3.82 -4.86 11.76
CA GLY A 66 4.83 -3.86 12.13
C GLY A 66 4.80 -2.57 11.28
N TYR A 67 3.89 -2.51 10.30
CA TYR A 67 3.62 -1.34 9.48
C TYR A 67 2.24 -0.77 9.82
N ALA A 68 2.09 0.53 9.58
CA ALA A 68 0.84 1.24 9.75
C ALA A 68 0.54 2.09 8.51
N ARG A 69 -0.74 2.20 8.17
CA ARG A 69 -1.21 3.03 7.06
C ARG A 69 -1.14 4.49 7.48
N ARG A 70 -0.35 5.27 6.75
CA ARG A 70 -0.26 6.72 6.93
C ARG A 70 -1.36 7.41 6.11
N SER A 71 -1.61 8.68 6.40
CA SER A 71 -2.59 9.52 5.72
C SER A 71 -2.41 9.63 4.19
N ASP A 72 -1.21 9.37 3.66
CA ASP A 72 -0.92 9.30 2.23
C ASP A 72 -1.22 7.93 1.60
N GLY A 73 -1.84 7.02 2.36
CA GLY A 73 -2.24 5.69 1.93
C GLY A 73 -1.12 4.65 1.95
N ARG A 74 0.14 5.04 2.22
CA ARG A 74 1.28 4.12 2.23
C ARG A 74 1.39 3.41 3.57
N CYS A 75 1.73 2.12 3.53
CA CYS A 75 2.15 1.37 4.70
C CYS A 75 3.62 1.66 5.00
N VAL A 76 3.87 2.35 6.12
CA VAL A 76 5.22 2.69 6.60
C VAL A 76 5.51 1.93 7.90
N PRO A 77 6.79 1.66 8.23
CA PRO A 77 7.15 1.15 9.55
C PRO A 77 6.53 2.03 10.63
N ILE A 78 6.00 1.44 11.70
CA ILE A 78 5.38 2.21 12.80
C ILE A 78 6.36 3.26 13.37
N SER A 79 7.66 2.99 13.34
CA SER A 79 8.72 3.93 13.74
C SER A 79 8.83 5.18 12.86
N GLN A 80 8.25 5.19 11.66
CA GLN A 80 8.22 6.31 10.72
C GLN A 80 6.90 7.11 10.77
N CYS A 81 5.98 6.77 11.68
CA CYS A 81 4.82 7.61 11.93
C CYS A 81 5.27 8.88 12.67
N GLU A 82 5.19 10.02 11.99
CA GLU A 82 5.53 11.33 12.55
C GLU A 82 4.48 11.75 13.59
N GLY A 83 4.92 12.27 14.73
CA GLY A 83 4.04 12.63 15.84
C GLY A 83 4.01 11.55 16.91
N ASN A 84 4.40 11.93 18.13
CA ASN A 84 4.38 11.11 19.33
C ASN A 84 3.04 10.39 19.56
N GLN A 85 2.90 9.15 19.08
CA GLN A 85 1.94 8.17 19.61
C GLN A 85 2.62 6.80 19.84
N ILE A 86 3.95 6.82 20.01
CA ILE A 86 4.73 5.72 20.62
C ILE A 86 4.35 5.51 22.09
N ASN A 87 3.45 6.34 22.65
CA ASN A 87 2.89 6.21 23.99
C ASN A 87 2.20 4.84 24.22
N GLY A 88 1.77 4.14 23.16
CA GLY A 88 1.28 2.77 23.24
C GLY A 88 2.38 1.69 23.38
N TYR A 89 3.60 1.95 22.91
CA TYR A 89 4.73 1.00 22.98
C TYR A 89 5.45 1.07 24.33
N ARG A 90 5.46 2.23 24.99
CA ARG A 90 6.07 2.39 26.33
C ARG A 90 5.35 1.59 27.43
N GLN A 91 4.10 1.16 27.21
CA GLN A 91 3.39 0.28 28.15
C GLN A 91 3.81 -1.21 28.04
N TYR A 92 4.62 -1.58 27.03
CA TYR A 92 5.03 -2.97 26.78
C TYR A 92 6.49 -3.27 27.13
N ILE A 93 7.24 -2.27 27.57
CA ILE A 93 8.53 -2.47 28.22
C ILE A 93 8.25 -2.41 29.73
N LYS A 94 7.82 -3.54 30.30
CA LYS A 94 8.02 -3.80 31.72
C LYS A 94 9.43 -4.31 31.92
#